data_AF-C7ZIE5-F1
#
_entry.id   AF-C7ZIE5-F1
#
_cell.length_a   1.000
_cell.length_b   1.000
_cell.length_c   1.000
_cell.angle_alpha   90.00
_cell.angle_beta   90.00
_cell.angle_gamma   90.00
#
_symmetry.space_group_name_H-M   'P 1'
#
loop_
_entity.id
_entity.type
_entity.pdbx_description
1 polymer ?
#
loop_
_entity_poly.entity_id
_entity_poly.type
_entity_poly.pdbx_seq_one_letter_code
_entity_poly.pdbx_strand_id
1 'polypeptide(L)'
;MDFANAAASADQFKASSVDQFQRWYPQYRHVFDNITRANCSVEYRNYKSGIINSTNINYLAGGDKFTALTQPLIDCILDNTSEYLKGSMTSAQVLLGIMPTIITFLGPSHDEMAMLSNIGRRPLLAAGISLAAPSAYFSRAFEYFDPGEILCHHKYRHKQYPLGNHLTILVSVLEYGVVAGACWNIVVNTRQVNLWSISSLASDADFLPGLWLAFGPCIHFFSCFRLWGFLITKELVPCATNHYVSCITGRMESKTFLVTAWLESTFTILHVVFGTLVFSGTLFVGTKEALGIVGRYIAGVAVCRIILMYELAGLRESCVSIDGVKIKPEDSDHSGAEESQRGGSELEDGRGGKGPTVKEFSRD
;
A
#
# COMPACT_ATOMS: atom_id res chain seq x y z
N MET A 1 -43.19 -11.31 -41.22
CA MET A 1 -42.54 -10.11 -41.76
C MET A 1 -42.90 -8.97 -40.82
N ASP A 2 -42.10 -8.40 -39.92
CA ASP A 2 -40.69 -8.51 -39.60
C ASP A 2 -40.51 -7.97 -38.16
N PHE A 3 -40.47 -8.84 -37.16
CA PHE A 3 -40.04 -8.48 -35.79
C PHE A 3 -38.70 -9.12 -35.42
N ALA A 4 -38.11 -9.93 -36.32
CA ALA A 4 -36.82 -10.58 -36.13
C ALA A 4 -35.61 -9.69 -36.52
N ASN A 5 -35.83 -8.59 -37.25
CA ASN A 5 -34.74 -7.75 -37.76
C ASN A 5 -34.37 -6.56 -36.86
N ALA A 6 -35.14 -6.28 -35.80
CA ALA A 6 -34.85 -5.16 -34.89
C ALA A 6 -33.92 -5.57 -33.72
N ALA A 7 -33.85 -6.86 -33.37
CA ALA A 7 -33.00 -7.35 -32.29
C ALA A 7 -31.52 -7.49 -32.67
N ALA A 8 -31.16 -7.36 -33.95
CA ALA A 8 -29.79 -7.46 -34.44
C ALA A 8 -29.00 -6.13 -34.38
N SER A 9 -29.57 -5.04 -33.86
CA SER A 9 -28.93 -3.71 -33.86
C SER A 9 -28.61 -3.13 -32.48
N ALA A 10 -28.90 -3.84 -31.39
CA ALA A 10 -28.71 -3.35 -30.03
C ALA A 10 -27.44 -3.88 -29.31
N ASP A 11 -26.64 -4.74 -29.97
CA ASP A 11 -25.33 -5.20 -29.49
C ASP A 11 -24.18 -4.39 -30.10
N GLN A 12 -24.38 -3.07 -30.29
CA GLN A 12 -23.32 -2.17 -30.73
C GLN A 12 -22.40 -1.84 -29.55
N PHE A 13 -21.51 -2.79 -29.28
CA PHE A 13 -20.16 -2.65 -28.76
C PHE A 13 -19.88 -1.50 -27.79
N LYS A 14 -19.73 -1.86 -26.50
CA LYS A 14 -18.77 -1.15 -25.65
C LYS A 14 -17.41 -1.31 -26.33
N ALA A 15 -16.92 -0.25 -26.96
CA ALA A 15 -15.60 -0.22 -27.59
C ALA A 15 -14.57 -0.73 -26.57
N SER A 16 -13.98 -1.88 -26.84
CA SER A 16 -12.82 -2.34 -26.08
C SER A 16 -11.72 -1.28 -26.22
N SER A 17 -10.95 -1.06 -25.16
CA SER A 17 -9.92 -0.01 -25.17
C SER A 17 -8.89 -0.31 -26.27
N VAL A 18 -8.74 0.63 -27.21
CA VAL A 18 -7.78 0.55 -28.32
C VAL A 18 -6.46 1.29 -28.04
N ASP A 19 -6.22 1.58 -26.75
CA ASP A 19 -5.09 2.35 -26.26
C ASP A 19 -3.83 1.52 -26.04
N GLN A 20 -3.96 0.20 -25.91
CA GLN A 20 -2.85 -0.74 -25.87
C GLN A 20 -2.27 -0.98 -27.27
N PHE A 21 -1.11 -1.63 -27.38
CA PHE A 21 -0.39 -1.89 -28.64
C PHE A 21 0.06 -0.64 -29.44
N GLN A 22 -0.12 0.57 -28.90
CA GLN A 22 0.32 1.81 -29.55
C GLN A 22 1.76 2.19 -29.21
N ARG A 23 2.20 1.81 -28.01
CA ARG A 23 3.49 2.17 -27.43
C ARG A 23 4.06 0.98 -26.69
N TRP A 24 5.36 0.83 -26.82
CA TRP A 24 6.11 -0.25 -26.20
C TRP A 24 7.23 0.28 -25.30
N TYR A 25 7.61 -0.57 -24.35
CA TYR A 25 8.77 -0.35 -23.50
C TYR A 25 10.07 -0.26 -24.31
N PRO A 26 11.04 0.60 -23.92
CA PRO A 26 12.21 0.92 -24.74
C PRO A 26 13.06 -0.27 -25.18
N GLN A 27 13.32 -1.27 -24.32
CA GLN A 27 14.22 -2.41 -24.58
C GLN A 27 13.86 -3.15 -25.87
N TYR A 28 12.57 -3.42 -26.09
CA TYR A 28 12.09 -4.19 -27.24
C TYR A 28 11.17 -3.38 -28.17
N ARG A 29 11.13 -2.04 -28.02
CA ARG A 29 10.24 -1.17 -28.78
C ARG A 29 10.34 -1.38 -30.29
N HIS A 30 11.56 -1.32 -30.82
CA HIS A 30 11.78 -1.44 -32.26
C HIS A 30 11.34 -2.81 -32.81
N VAL A 31 11.50 -3.87 -32.03
CA VAL A 31 11.08 -5.23 -32.40
C VAL A 31 9.56 -5.30 -32.49
N PHE A 32 8.87 -4.91 -31.42
CA PHE A 32 7.41 -4.98 -31.40
C PHE A 32 6.76 -3.98 -32.36
N ASP A 33 7.28 -2.75 -32.50
CA ASP A 33 6.79 -1.81 -33.51
C ASP A 33 6.93 -2.37 -34.92
N ASN A 34 8.06 -2.99 -35.25
CA ASN A 34 8.26 -3.60 -36.56
C ASN A 34 7.33 -4.79 -36.79
N ILE A 35 7.22 -5.71 -35.84
CA ILE A 35 6.32 -6.87 -35.93
C ILE A 35 4.86 -6.42 -36.06
N THR A 36 4.40 -5.51 -35.19
CA THR A 36 3.02 -5.03 -35.21
C THR A 36 2.68 -4.30 -36.51
N ARG A 37 3.61 -3.52 -37.09
CA ARG A 37 3.34 -2.70 -38.29
C ARG A 37 3.61 -3.42 -39.61
N ALA A 38 4.57 -4.33 -39.66
CA ALA A 38 4.96 -5.03 -40.88
C ALA A 38 4.30 -6.41 -40.97
N ASN A 39 4.46 -7.25 -39.94
CA ASN A 39 4.03 -8.65 -39.97
C ASN A 39 2.55 -8.79 -39.57
N CYS A 40 2.11 -8.07 -38.54
CA CYS A 40 0.75 -8.15 -37.96
C CYS A 40 -0.15 -6.97 -38.31
N SER A 41 0.05 -6.39 -39.51
CA SER A 41 -0.61 -5.15 -39.92
C SER A 41 -2.13 -5.28 -40.12
N VAL A 42 -2.61 -6.50 -40.39
CA VAL A 42 -4.04 -6.78 -40.57
C VAL A 42 -4.72 -6.85 -39.21
N GLU A 43 -4.17 -7.63 -38.30
CA GLU A 43 -4.62 -7.81 -36.93
C GLU A 43 -4.58 -6.49 -36.18
N TYR A 44 -3.53 -5.70 -36.37
CA TYR A 44 -3.42 -4.37 -35.76
C TYR A 44 -4.49 -3.39 -36.26
N ARG A 45 -4.80 -3.41 -37.56
CA ARG A 45 -5.91 -2.59 -38.10
C ARG A 45 -7.27 -3.05 -37.57
N ASN A 46 -7.48 -4.35 -37.45
CA ASN A 46 -8.70 -4.90 -36.87
C ASN A 46 -8.84 -4.48 -35.40
N TYR A 47 -7.76 -4.58 -34.62
CA TYR A 47 -7.70 -4.07 -33.25
C TYR A 47 -8.07 -2.59 -33.19
N LYS A 48 -7.44 -1.77 -34.05
CA LYS A 48 -7.72 -0.33 -34.13
C LYS A 48 -9.12 0.04 -34.58
N SER A 49 -9.81 -0.84 -35.30
CA SER A 49 -11.19 -0.61 -35.71
C SER A 49 -12.17 -0.67 -34.54
N GLY A 50 -11.81 -1.37 -33.46
CA GLY A 50 -12.69 -1.60 -32.31
C GLY A 50 -13.88 -2.51 -32.63
N ILE A 51 -13.98 -3.04 -33.84
CA ILE A 51 -15.04 -3.95 -34.27
C ILE A 51 -14.67 -5.35 -33.83
N ILE A 52 -15.44 -5.94 -32.93
CA ILE A 52 -15.17 -7.30 -32.48
C ILE A 52 -15.71 -8.27 -33.51
N ASN A 53 -14.79 -9.02 -34.11
CA ASN A 53 -15.10 -10.10 -35.03
C ASN A 53 -14.73 -11.45 -34.39
N SER A 54 -15.74 -12.23 -34.01
CA SER A 54 -15.57 -13.48 -33.28
C SER A 54 -15.11 -14.66 -34.13
N THR A 55 -14.87 -14.48 -35.43
CA THR A 55 -14.50 -15.60 -36.32
C THR A 55 -13.08 -16.13 -36.12
N ASN A 56 -12.17 -15.29 -35.58
CA ASN A 56 -10.74 -15.63 -35.43
C ASN A 56 -10.34 -15.85 -33.96
N ILE A 57 -11.28 -16.16 -33.07
CA ILE A 57 -10.99 -16.43 -31.66
C ILE A 57 -10.40 -17.83 -31.52
N ASN A 58 -9.26 -17.93 -30.86
CA ASN A 58 -8.68 -19.21 -30.47
C ASN A 58 -9.25 -19.65 -29.11
N TYR A 59 -10.42 -20.30 -29.15
CA TYR A 59 -11.07 -20.84 -27.95
C TYR A 59 -10.23 -21.92 -27.25
N LEU A 60 -9.38 -22.65 -27.98
CA LEU A 60 -8.50 -23.67 -27.39
C LEU A 60 -7.39 -23.05 -26.53
N ALA A 61 -6.99 -21.81 -26.83
CA ALA A 61 -6.06 -21.02 -26.03
C ALA A 61 -6.76 -20.22 -24.91
N GLY A 62 -8.03 -20.52 -24.60
CA GLY A 62 -8.80 -19.79 -23.58
C GLY A 62 -9.40 -18.46 -24.06
N GLY A 63 -9.45 -18.24 -25.38
CA GLY A 63 -10.08 -17.07 -25.97
C GLY A 63 -11.60 -17.07 -25.81
N ASP A 64 -12.18 -15.88 -25.80
CA ASP A 64 -13.61 -15.62 -25.67
C ASP A 64 -14.02 -14.33 -26.41
N LYS A 65 -15.27 -13.92 -26.25
CA LYS A 65 -15.80 -12.70 -26.88
C LYS A 65 -15.12 -11.40 -26.41
N PHE A 66 -14.53 -11.37 -25.21
CA PHE A 66 -13.89 -10.19 -24.64
C PHE A 66 -12.47 -10.03 -25.18
N THR A 67 -11.79 -11.15 -25.38
CA THR A 67 -10.43 -11.25 -25.94
C THR A 67 -10.37 -11.27 -27.47
N ALA A 68 -11.52 -11.33 -28.14
CA ALA A 68 -11.62 -11.45 -29.58
C ALA A 68 -10.92 -10.33 -30.40
N LEU A 69 -10.73 -9.15 -29.82
CA LEU A 69 -10.04 -8.04 -30.45
C LEU A 69 -8.51 -8.10 -30.25
N THR A 70 -8.08 -8.59 -29.09
CA THR A 70 -6.69 -8.54 -28.60
C THR A 70 -5.93 -9.83 -28.86
N GLN A 71 -6.57 -10.99 -28.66
CA GLN A 71 -5.96 -12.31 -28.80
C GLN A 71 -5.34 -12.52 -30.20
N PRO A 72 -6.02 -12.26 -31.33
CA PRO A 72 -5.41 -12.49 -32.65
C PRO A 72 -4.14 -11.67 -32.88
N LEU A 73 -4.11 -10.43 -32.37
CA LEU A 73 -2.93 -9.56 -32.46
C LEU A 73 -1.81 -10.04 -31.55
N ILE A 74 -2.13 -10.47 -30.33
CA ILE A 74 -1.16 -11.05 -29.38
C ILE A 74 -0.52 -12.29 -29.99
N ASP A 75 -1.33 -13.22 -30.51
CA ASP A 75 -0.87 -14.46 -31.12
C ASP A 75 0.05 -14.16 -32.31
N CYS A 76 -0.35 -13.25 -33.22
CA CYS A 76 0.50 -12.85 -34.34
C CYS A 76 1.85 -12.25 -33.89
N ILE A 77 1.85 -11.37 -32.88
CA ILE A 77 3.08 -10.77 -32.37
C ILE A 77 3.98 -11.84 -31.75
N LEU A 78 3.41 -12.74 -30.95
CA LEU A 78 4.15 -13.82 -30.31
C LEU A 78 4.71 -14.81 -31.33
N ASP A 79 3.96 -15.17 -32.38
CA ASP A 79 4.43 -16.08 -33.44
C ASP A 79 5.62 -15.50 -34.23
N ASN A 80 5.68 -14.18 -34.36
CA ASN A 80 6.78 -13.48 -35.02
C ASN A 80 7.92 -13.06 -34.06
N THR A 81 7.81 -13.40 -32.77
CA THR A 81 8.80 -13.08 -31.74
C THR A 81 9.70 -14.29 -31.46
N SER A 82 11.02 -14.06 -31.34
CA SER A 82 11.97 -15.14 -31.02
C SER A 82 11.69 -15.77 -29.65
N GLU A 83 11.91 -17.09 -29.52
CA GLU A 83 11.78 -17.81 -28.25
C GLU A 83 12.69 -17.26 -27.14
N TYR A 84 13.87 -16.74 -27.49
CA TYR A 84 14.75 -16.04 -26.54
C TYR A 84 14.06 -14.83 -25.90
N LEU A 85 13.38 -14.00 -26.71
CA LEU A 85 12.68 -12.82 -26.23
C LEU A 85 11.45 -13.19 -25.40
N LYS A 86 10.70 -14.22 -25.80
CA LYS A 86 9.60 -14.79 -25.00
C LYS A 86 10.11 -15.23 -23.62
N GLY A 87 11.22 -15.97 -23.57
CA GLY A 87 11.86 -16.37 -22.31
C GLY A 87 12.30 -15.20 -21.43
N SER A 88 12.82 -14.11 -22.03
CA SER A 88 13.14 -12.88 -21.30
C SER A 88 11.89 -12.19 -20.73
N MET A 89 10.78 -12.16 -21.46
CA MET A 89 9.50 -11.64 -20.98
C MET A 89 8.95 -12.50 -19.82
N THR A 90 9.03 -13.83 -19.91
CA THR A 90 8.65 -14.73 -18.80
C THR A 90 9.47 -14.44 -17.55
N SER A 91 10.76 -14.15 -17.68
CA SER A 91 11.60 -13.77 -16.54
C SER A 91 11.16 -12.42 -15.93
N ALA A 92 10.74 -11.47 -16.76
CA ALA A 92 10.18 -10.20 -16.32
C ALA A 92 8.86 -10.38 -15.56
N GLN A 93 8.00 -11.30 -16.02
CA GLN A 93 6.73 -11.66 -15.35
C GLN A 93 6.94 -12.19 -13.94
N VAL A 94 7.96 -13.03 -13.73
CA VAL A 94 8.28 -13.52 -12.37
C VAL A 94 8.63 -12.35 -11.45
N LEU A 95 9.49 -11.44 -11.91
CA LEU A 95 9.89 -10.26 -11.14
C LEU A 95 8.70 -9.32 -10.84
N LEU A 96 7.84 -9.08 -11.82
CA LEU A 96 6.62 -8.29 -11.64
C LEU A 96 5.63 -8.99 -10.71
N GLY A 97 5.50 -10.31 -10.80
CA GLY A 97 4.63 -11.11 -9.95
C GLY A 97 5.02 -11.09 -8.47
N ILE A 98 6.31 -11.09 -8.15
CA ILE A 98 6.77 -11.00 -6.75
C ILE A 98 6.73 -9.58 -6.16
N MET A 99 6.59 -8.55 -7.01
CA MET A 99 6.62 -7.15 -6.60
C MET A 99 5.59 -6.81 -5.52
N PRO A 100 4.29 -7.15 -5.66
CA PRO A 100 3.27 -6.85 -4.64
C PRO A 100 3.66 -7.35 -3.25
N THR A 101 4.28 -8.53 -3.18
CA THR A 101 4.80 -9.10 -1.93
C THR A 101 5.99 -8.30 -1.39
N ILE A 102 6.94 -7.92 -2.24
CA ILE A 102 8.10 -7.10 -1.83
C ILE A 102 7.63 -5.78 -1.22
N ILE A 103 6.70 -5.09 -1.89
CA ILE A 103 6.21 -3.80 -1.39
C ILE A 103 5.31 -3.95 -0.16
N THR A 104 4.62 -5.07 0.02
CA THR A 104 3.94 -5.39 1.29
C THR A 104 4.93 -5.45 2.45
N PHE A 105 6.09 -6.09 2.29
CA PHE A 105 7.08 -6.14 3.37
C PHE A 105 7.68 -4.77 3.72
N LEU A 106 7.73 -3.85 2.76
CA LEU A 106 8.24 -2.48 2.96
C LEU A 106 7.15 -1.48 3.33
N GLY A 107 5.88 -1.85 3.12
CA GLY A 107 4.73 -0.97 3.21
C GLY A 107 4.42 -0.53 4.64
N PRO A 108 3.58 0.51 4.79
CA PRO A 108 3.03 0.86 6.09
C PRO A 108 2.06 -0.21 6.59
N SER A 109 2.05 -0.43 7.91
CA SER A 109 1.02 -1.24 8.54
C SER A 109 -0.25 -0.43 8.76
N HIS A 110 -1.38 -1.12 8.88
CA HIS A 110 -2.67 -0.50 9.15
C HIS A 110 -2.67 0.27 10.47
N ASP A 111 -1.97 -0.25 11.49
CA ASP A 111 -1.82 0.38 12.79
C ASP A 111 -1.04 1.69 12.69
N GLU A 112 0.08 1.71 11.97
CA GLU A 112 0.89 2.92 11.77
C GLU A 112 0.11 4.02 11.02
N MET A 113 -0.67 3.62 10.00
CA MET A 113 -1.53 4.53 9.26
C MET A 113 -2.67 5.06 10.13
N ALA A 114 -3.28 4.20 10.94
CA ALA A 114 -4.31 4.59 11.90
C ALA A 114 -3.76 5.51 13.00
N MET A 115 -2.51 5.31 13.45
CA MET A 115 -1.84 6.19 14.40
C MET A 115 -1.60 7.57 13.79
N LEU A 116 -1.04 7.66 12.58
CA LEU A 116 -0.82 8.94 11.91
C LEU A 116 -2.14 9.69 11.65
N SER A 117 -3.16 8.97 11.16
CA SER A 117 -4.47 9.54 10.83
C SER A 117 -5.22 10.02 12.08
N ASN A 118 -5.34 9.17 13.12
CA ASN A 118 -6.17 9.45 14.29
C ASN A 118 -5.43 10.18 15.42
N ILE A 119 -4.23 9.73 15.79
CA ILE A 119 -3.44 10.30 16.89
C ILE A 119 -2.62 11.50 16.39
N GLY A 120 -2.03 11.37 15.21
CA GLY A 120 -1.34 12.45 14.49
C GLY A 120 -2.27 13.50 13.92
N ARG A 121 -3.56 13.22 13.75
CA ARG A 121 -4.55 14.16 13.21
C ARG A 121 -4.14 14.68 11.82
N ARG A 122 -3.44 13.85 11.03
CA ARG A 122 -3.00 14.14 9.65
C ARG A 122 -3.57 13.13 8.63
N PRO A 123 -4.90 12.97 8.54
CA PRO A 123 -5.52 12.01 7.62
C PRO A 123 -5.20 12.24 6.14
N LEU A 124 -5.00 13.48 5.67
CA LEU A 124 -4.65 13.74 4.27
C LEU A 124 -3.23 13.27 3.94
N LEU A 125 -2.28 13.47 4.86
CA LEU A 125 -0.94 12.93 4.70
C LEU A 125 -0.97 11.39 4.66
N ALA A 126 -1.73 10.77 5.57
CA ALA A 126 -1.94 9.32 5.59
C ALA A 126 -2.57 8.81 4.28
N ALA A 127 -3.57 9.50 3.73
CA ALA A 127 -4.17 9.14 2.45
C ALA A 127 -3.19 9.28 1.27
N GLY A 128 -2.29 10.26 1.31
CA GLY A 128 -1.21 10.38 0.32
C GLY A 128 -0.21 9.21 0.43
N ILE A 129 0.21 8.88 1.65
CA ILE A 129 1.11 7.75 1.91
C ILE A 129 0.47 6.42 1.46
N SER A 130 -0.83 6.20 1.71
CA SER A 130 -1.53 4.98 1.28
C SER A 130 -1.65 4.85 -0.24
N LEU A 131 -1.76 5.97 -0.97
CA LEU A 131 -1.75 5.96 -2.43
C LEU A 131 -0.34 5.68 -2.99
N ALA A 132 0.69 6.22 -2.37
CA ALA A 132 2.07 6.01 -2.79
C ALA A 132 2.67 4.67 -2.32
N ALA A 133 2.06 4.02 -1.32
CA ALA A 133 2.38 2.69 -0.85
C ALA A 133 1.16 1.76 -1.04
N PRO A 134 0.92 1.27 -2.27
CA PRO A 134 -0.33 0.61 -2.63
C PRO A 134 -0.56 -0.74 -1.95
N SER A 135 0.47 -1.36 -1.37
CA SER A 135 0.35 -2.58 -0.59
C SER A 135 0.65 -2.30 0.89
N ALA A 136 -0.20 -2.85 1.76
CA ALA A 136 -0.01 -2.79 3.19
C ALA A 136 0.82 -3.97 3.71
N TYR A 137 1.46 -3.78 4.86
CA TYR A 137 2.17 -4.83 5.60
C TYR A 137 1.21 -5.94 6.06
N PHE A 138 1.67 -7.19 6.08
CA PHE A 138 0.90 -8.31 6.61
C PHE A 138 0.78 -8.21 8.14
N SER A 139 -0.31 -7.63 8.63
CA SER A 139 -0.73 -7.78 10.01
C SER A 139 -1.63 -9.00 10.16
N ARG A 140 -1.33 -9.85 11.15
CA ARG A 140 -2.18 -10.98 11.48
C ARG A 140 -3.46 -10.45 12.12
N ALA A 141 -4.60 -11.03 11.75
CA ALA A 141 -5.83 -10.76 12.47
C ALA A 141 -5.61 -11.02 13.98
N PHE A 142 -5.96 -10.05 14.81
CA PHE A 142 -5.84 -10.09 16.28
C PHE A 142 -4.42 -9.90 16.88
N GLU A 143 -3.37 -9.73 16.06
CA GLU A 143 -2.08 -9.23 16.53
C GLU A 143 -1.98 -7.74 16.19
N TYR A 144 -2.32 -6.90 17.18
CA TYR A 144 -2.22 -5.45 17.06
C TYR A 144 -1.00 -4.96 17.82
N PHE A 145 -0.33 -3.95 17.29
CA PHE A 145 0.70 -3.27 18.07
C PHE A 145 0.05 -2.41 19.14
N ASP A 146 0.45 -2.59 20.40
CA ASP A 146 0.09 -1.65 21.45
C ASP A 146 0.68 -0.27 21.10
N PRO A 147 -0.14 0.79 20.92
CA PRO A 147 0.38 2.13 20.72
C PRO A 147 1.36 2.56 21.82
N GLY A 148 1.18 2.02 23.03
CA GLY A 148 2.14 2.18 24.12
C GLY A 148 3.51 1.61 23.78
N GLU A 149 3.62 0.41 23.23
CA GLU A 149 4.92 -0.17 22.86
C GLU A 149 5.62 0.62 21.75
N ILE A 150 4.86 1.09 20.76
CA ILE A 150 5.40 1.91 19.68
C ILE A 150 5.87 3.26 20.21
N LEU A 151 5.09 3.91 21.08
CA LEU A 151 5.32 5.30 21.46
C LEU A 151 6.10 5.47 22.77
N CYS A 152 6.10 4.50 23.68
CA CYS A 152 6.79 4.57 24.96
C CYS A 152 8.30 4.76 24.79
N HIS A 153 8.88 5.48 25.73
CA HIS A 153 10.29 5.86 25.73
C HIS A 153 11.17 4.66 26.12
N HIS A 154 12.29 4.47 25.41
CA HIS A 154 13.29 3.45 25.73
C HIS A 154 14.62 4.12 26.12
N LYS A 155 15.36 3.54 27.08
CA LYS A 155 16.57 4.16 27.68
C LYS A 155 17.68 4.49 26.68
N TYR A 156 17.81 3.73 25.60
CA TYR A 156 18.83 3.91 24.56
C TYR A 156 18.33 4.64 23.30
N ARG A 157 17.20 5.36 23.39
CA ARG A 157 16.57 6.00 22.23
C ARG A 157 17.20 7.37 21.93
N HIS A 158 17.42 7.65 20.64
CA HIS A 158 17.76 9.00 20.17
C HIS A 158 16.53 9.91 20.20
N LYS A 159 16.59 11.00 20.96
CA LYS A 159 15.55 12.02 21.03
C LYS A 159 15.49 12.79 19.71
N GLN A 160 14.29 12.99 19.18
CA GLN A 160 14.08 13.86 18.04
C GLN A 160 14.06 15.32 18.50
N TYR A 161 14.88 16.18 17.89
CA TYR A 161 14.91 17.59 18.23
C TYR A 161 13.60 18.25 17.79
N PRO A 162 12.91 18.96 18.70
CA PRO A 162 11.63 19.54 18.36
C PRO A 162 11.82 20.77 17.46
N LEU A 163 10.94 20.90 16.47
CA LEU A 163 11.05 21.96 15.46
C LEU A 163 10.59 23.32 16.01
N GLY A 164 11.29 24.37 15.61
CA GLY A 164 10.86 25.77 15.80
C GLY A 164 9.80 26.19 14.77
N ASN A 165 8.98 27.19 15.13
CA ASN A 165 7.74 27.56 14.39
C ASN A 165 7.91 27.81 12.88
N HIS A 166 9.01 28.44 12.44
CA HIS A 166 9.24 28.67 11.00
C HIS A 166 9.66 27.41 10.25
N LEU A 167 10.41 26.51 10.90
CA LEU A 167 10.83 25.24 10.32
C LEU A 167 9.65 24.25 10.24
N THR A 168 8.70 24.33 11.16
CA THR A 168 7.47 23.52 11.17
C THR A 168 6.70 23.61 9.84
N ILE A 169 6.43 24.82 9.36
CA ILE A 169 5.70 25.02 8.10
C ILE A 169 6.52 24.51 6.92
N LEU A 170 7.83 24.80 6.90
CA LEU A 170 8.72 24.35 5.84
C LEU A 170 8.76 22.81 5.74
N VAL A 171 8.92 22.13 6.88
CA VAL A 171 8.94 20.67 6.94
C VAL A 171 7.62 20.09 6.47
N SER A 172 6.48 20.64 6.91
CA SER A 172 5.17 20.18 6.46
C SER A 172 5.01 20.30 4.93
N VAL A 173 5.40 21.44 4.36
CA VAL A 173 5.36 21.66 2.90
C VAL A 173 6.26 20.65 2.18
N LEU A 174 7.45 20.37 2.72
CA LEU A 174 8.37 19.37 2.15
C LEU A 174 7.77 17.96 2.21
N GLU A 175 7.13 17.57 3.31
CA GLU A 175 6.49 16.25 3.44
C GLU A 175 5.39 16.06 2.40
N TYR A 176 4.46 17.00 2.28
CA TYR A 176 3.41 16.92 1.26
C TYR A 176 3.99 16.97 -0.15
N GLY A 177 5.01 17.79 -0.40
CA GLY A 177 5.68 17.85 -1.69
C GLY A 177 6.31 16.51 -2.08
N VAL A 178 7.00 15.86 -1.13
CA VAL A 178 7.65 14.56 -1.34
C VAL A 178 6.61 13.45 -1.50
N VAL A 179 5.55 13.42 -0.68
CA VAL A 179 4.45 12.46 -0.82
C VAL A 179 3.72 12.65 -2.15
N ALA A 180 3.43 13.88 -2.56
CA ALA A 180 2.80 14.16 -3.85
C ALA A 180 3.69 13.69 -5.02
N GLY A 181 5.00 13.91 -4.92
CA GLY A 181 5.98 13.39 -5.89
C GLY A 181 5.99 11.87 -5.95
N ALA A 182 5.92 11.19 -4.79
CA ALA A 182 5.81 9.74 -4.71
C ALA A 182 4.49 9.23 -5.34
N CYS A 183 3.35 9.84 -5.00
CA CYS A 183 2.04 9.54 -5.60
C CYS A 183 2.08 9.68 -7.12
N TRP A 184 2.61 10.80 -7.61
CA TRP A 184 2.75 11.05 -9.04
C TRP A 184 3.60 9.96 -9.71
N ASN A 185 4.74 9.60 -9.12
CA ASN A 185 5.59 8.54 -9.63
C ASN A 185 4.84 7.21 -9.73
N ILE A 186 4.10 6.81 -8.69
CA ILE A 186 3.33 5.56 -8.66
C ILE A 186 2.22 5.58 -9.70
N VAL A 187 1.38 6.63 -9.72
CA VAL A 187 0.27 6.76 -10.67
C VAL A 187 0.77 6.73 -12.12
N VAL A 188 1.86 7.45 -12.43
CA VAL A 188 2.45 7.43 -13.77
C VAL A 188 3.03 6.06 -14.10
N ASN A 189 3.69 5.40 -13.15
CA ASN A 189 4.25 4.06 -13.35
C ASN A 189 3.13 3.04 -13.62
N THR A 190 2.07 3.03 -12.83
CA THR A 190 0.89 2.17 -13.03
C THR A 190 0.23 2.45 -14.37
N ARG A 191 0.04 3.72 -14.74
CA ARG A 191 -0.53 4.10 -16.04
C ARG A 191 0.34 3.64 -17.21
N GLN A 192 1.66 3.69 -17.07
CA GLN A 192 2.58 3.15 -18.09
C GLN A 192 2.42 1.64 -18.23
N VAL A 193 2.31 0.90 -17.12
CA VAL A 193 2.03 -0.54 -17.17
C VAL A 193 0.70 -0.81 -17.87
N ASN A 194 -0.38 -0.13 -17.50
CA ASN A 194 -1.71 -0.28 -18.13
C ASN A 194 -1.69 -0.14 -19.66
N LEU A 195 -0.94 0.85 -20.17
CA LEU A 195 -0.98 1.22 -21.59
C LEU A 195 0.10 0.55 -22.44
N TRP A 196 1.26 0.21 -21.85
CA TRP A 196 2.43 -0.29 -22.60
C TRP A 196 2.66 -1.79 -22.39
N SER A 197 1.76 -2.45 -21.67
CA SER A 197 1.75 -3.89 -21.48
C SER A 197 0.34 -4.43 -21.59
N ILE A 198 0.22 -5.75 -21.70
CA ILE A 198 -1.06 -6.44 -21.87
C ILE A 198 -1.16 -7.54 -20.83
N SER A 199 -2.31 -7.69 -20.19
CA SER A 199 -2.52 -8.77 -19.23
C SER A 199 -2.98 -10.05 -19.95
N SER A 200 -2.36 -11.19 -19.64
CA SER A 200 -2.82 -12.50 -20.09
C SER A 200 -4.08 -12.98 -19.37
N LEU A 201 -4.44 -12.38 -18.22
CA LEU A 201 -5.65 -12.73 -17.46
C LEU A 201 -6.91 -12.19 -18.14
N ALA A 202 -6.86 -10.94 -18.59
CA ALA A 202 -7.90 -10.29 -19.36
C ALA A 202 -7.23 -9.25 -20.25
N SER A 203 -7.01 -9.60 -21.52
CA SER A 203 -6.23 -8.79 -22.45
C SER A 203 -6.98 -7.55 -22.93
N ASP A 204 -8.29 -7.49 -22.75
CA ASP A 204 -9.15 -6.33 -23.01
C ASP A 204 -9.25 -5.37 -21.81
N ALA A 205 -8.82 -5.80 -20.62
CA ALA A 205 -8.88 -5.03 -19.39
C ALA A 205 -7.58 -4.27 -19.14
N ASP A 206 -7.45 -3.10 -19.77
CA ASP A 206 -6.30 -2.19 -19.63
C ASP A 206 -6.20 -1.49 -18.27
N PHE A 207 -7.21 -1.64 -17.41
CA PHE A 207 -7.30 -0.98 -16.12
C PHE A 207 -6.86 -1.87 -14.95
N LEU A 208 -6.48 -3.14 -15.17
CA LEU A 208 -6.21 -4.10 -14.09
C LEU A 208 -5.13 -3.64 -13.09
N PRO A 209 -3.91 -3.21 -13.50
CA PRO A 209 -2.95 -2.64 -12.55
C PRO A 209 -3.46 -1.35 -11.87
N GLY A 210 -4.28 -0.56 -12.58
CA GLY A 210 -4.96 0.61 -12.01
C GLY A 210 -5.97 0.25 -10.92
N LEU A 211 -6.73 -0.83 -11.11
CA LEU A 211 -7.66 -1.37 -10.12
C LEU A 211 -6.92 -1.87 -8.89
N TRP A 212 -5.79 -2.56 -9.09
CA TRP A 212 -4.92 -2.98 -7.99
C TRP A 212 -4.39 -1.78 -7.19
N LEU A 213 -3.94 -0.71 -7.87
CA LEU A 213 -3.53 0.54 -7.22
C LEU A 213 -4.69 1.16 -6.42
N ALA A 214 -5.91 1.16 -6.97
CA ALA A 214 -7.07 1.75 -6.33
C ALA A 214 -7.51 1.01 -5.06
N PHE A 215 -7.33 -0.31 -5.01
CA PHE A 215 -7.65 -1.10 -3.81
C PHE A 215 -6.73 -0.79 -2.62
N GLY A 216 -5.47 -0.40 -2.85
CA GLY A 216 -4.52 -0.05 -1.79
C GLY A 216 -5.05 1.00 -0.80
N PRO A 217 -5.37 2.22 -1.26
CA PRO A 217 -5.99 3.25 -0.44
C PRO A 217 -7.27 2.79 0.23
N CYS A 218 -8.12 2.03 -0.47
CA CYS A 218 -9.38 1.52 0.10
C CYS A 218 -9.14 0.66 1.34
N ILE A 219 -8.10 -0.18 1.36
CA ILE A 219 -7.72 -0.97 2.55
C ILE A 219 -7.43 -0.02 3.72
N HIS A 220 -6.57 0.97 3.49
CA HIS A 220 -6.17 1.95 4.51
C HIS A 220 -7.31 2.88 4.96
N PHE A 221 -8.29 3.15 4.09
CA PHE A 221 -9.50 3.90 4.45
C PHE A 221 -10.34 3.15 5.49
N PHE A 222 -10.45 1.82 5.39
CA PHE A 222 -11.15 1.01 6.40
C PHE A 222 -10.45 1.04 7.75
N SER A 223 -9.11 1.01 7.80
CA SER A 223 -8.34 1.19 9.05
C SER A 223 -8.49 2.59 9.63
N CYS A 224 -8.63 3.60 8.76
CA CYS A 224 -8.79 5.00 9.15
C CYS A 224 -10.25 5.42 9.44
N PHE A 225 -11.23 4.51 9.39
CA PHE A 225 -12.68 4.83 9.42
C PHE A 225 -13.22 5.37 10.77
N ARG A 226 -12.36 5.95 11.61
CA ARG A 226 -12.74 6.96 12.61
C ARG A 226 -12.53 8.40 12.12
N LEU A 227 -12.55 8.60 10.81
CA LEU A 227 -12.53 9.89 10.11
C LEU A 227 -13.77 10.79 10.32
N TRP A 228 -14.76 10.37 11.11
CA TRP A 228 -15.97 11.19 11.32
C TRP A 228 -15.69 12.48 12.12
N GLY A 229 -14.52 12.61 12.74
CA GLY A 229 -14.04 13.84 13.40
C GLY A 229 -13.29 14.79 12.46
N PHE A 230 -13.84 15.11 11.29
CA PHE A 230 -13.23 16.01 10.28
C PHE A 230 -12.88 17.42 10.80
N LEU A 231 -13.27 17.77 12.03
CA LEU A 231 -13.17 19.10 12.62
C LEU A 231 -11.97 19.31 13.57
N ILE A 232 -11.14 18.29 13.83
CA ILE A 232 -9.96 18.40 14.71
C ILE A 232 -8.68 17.91 14.00
N THR A 233 -8.47 18.30 12.74
CA THR A 233 -7.25 17.95 12.01
C THR A 233 -6.15 19.01 12.22
N LYS A 234 -4.89 18.58 12.26
CA LYS A 234 -3.70 19.45 12.33
C LYS A 234 -2.75 19.12 11.17
N GLU A 235 -3.28 19.11 9.95
CA GLU A 235 -2.56 18.68 8.73
C GLU A 235 -1.23 19.40 8.50
N LEU A 236 -1.19 20.71 8.75
CA LEU A 236 -0.02 21.56 8.48
C LEU A 236 0.98 21.62 9.64
N VAL A 237 0.77 20.85 10.70
CA VAL A 237 1.64 20.82 11.88
C VAL A 237 2.21 19.41 12.01
N PRO A 238 3.48 19.19 11.62
CA PRO A 238 4.20 17.95 11.87
C PRO A 238 4.15 17.54 13.33
N CYS A 239 4.08 16.24 13.57
CA CYS A 239 3.99 15.70 14.93
C CYS A 239 5.24 16.00 15.78
N ALA A 240 6.37 16.35 15.15
CA ALA A 240 7.63 16.71 15.82
C ALA A 240 7.71 18.16 16.36
N THR A 241 6.58 18.86 16.47
CA THR A 241 6.55 20.27 16.89
C THR A 241 6.48 20.40 18.41
N ASN A 242 7.17 21.39 19.00
CA ASN A 242 7.20 21.68 20.44
C ASN A 242 5.82 21.84 21.13
N HIS A 243 4.79 22.22 20.37
CA HIS A 243 3.44 22.47 20.87
C HIS A 243 2.46 21.33 20.55
N TYR A 244 2.95 20.23 19.99
CA TYR A 244 2.12 19.06 19.75
C TYR A 244 2.01 18.26 21.05
N VAL A 245 0.78 17.96 21.47
CA VAL A 245 0.49 17.16 22.66
C VAL A 245 -0.49 16.09 22.26
N SER A 246 -0.09 14.84 22.42
CA SER A 246 -0.94 13.67 22.23
C SER A 246 -1.23 12.99 23.58
N CYS A 247 -2.50 12.62 23.76
CA CYS A 247 -2.97 11.79 24.86
C CYS A 247 -3.62 10.57 24.23
N ILE A 248 -3.24 9.39 24.72
CA ILE A 248 -3.74 8.12 24.20
C ILE A 248 -4.62 7.51 25.26
N THR A 249 -5.79 7.06 24.82
CA THR A 249 -6.73 6.35 25.67
C THR A 249 -7.05 5.04 24.98
N GLY A 250 -6.55 3.96 25.56
CA GLY A 250 -6.93 2.60 25.25
C GLY A 250 -8.43 2.42 25.40
N ARG A 251 -9.00 1.67 24.48
CA ARG A 251 -10.41 1.30 24.51
C ARG A 251 -10.49 -0.21 24.47
N MET A 252 -11.41 -0.77 25.26
CA MET A 252 -11.72 -2.20 25.15
C MET A 252 -12.17 -2.53 23.72
N GLU A 253 -11.73 -3.69 23.24
CA GLU A 253 -12.08 -4.19 21.91
C GLU A 253 -13.59 -4.32 21.75
N SER A 254 -14.12 -3.80 20.65
CA SER A 254 -15.52 -4.01 20.29
C SER A 254 -15.64 -5.20 19.32
N LYS A 255 -16.81 -5.86 19.32
CA LYS A 255 -17.12 -6.89 18.31
C LYS A 255 -16.98 -6.36 16.88
N THR A 256 -17.34 -5.10 16.67
CA THR A 256 -17.19 -4.42 15.37
C THR A 256 -15.72 -4.29 14.98
N PHE A 257 -14.84 -3.94 15.93
CA PHE A 257 -13.40 -3.85 15.70
C PHE A 257 -12.79 -5.20 15.30
N LEU A 258 -13.16 -6.27 16.00
CA LEU A 258 -12.69 -7.63 15.68
C LEU A 258 -13.10 -8.07 14.27
N VAL A 259 -14.35 -7.80 13.87
CA VAL A 259 -14.84 -8.13 12.53
C VAL A 259 -14.13 -7.30 11.46
N THR A 260 -13.96 -5.99 11.68
CA THR A 260 -13.27 -5.12 10.71
C THR A 260 -11.81 -5.50 10.53
N ALA A 261 -11.11 -5.81 11.61
CA ALA A 261 -9.70 -6.22 11.54
C ALA A 261 -9.53 -7.57 10.84
N TRP A 262 -10.44 -8.52 11.06
CA TRP A 262 -10.43 -9.79 10.33
C TRP A 262 -10.68 -9.61 8.83
N LEU A 263 -11.66 -8.77 8.47
CA LEU A 263 -11.95 -8.44 7.07
C LEU A 263 -10.78 -7.74 6.41
N GLU A 264 -10.14 -6.80 7.10
CA GLU A 264 -8.99 -6.04 6.63
C GLU A 264 -7.76 -6.93 6.38
N SER A 265 -7.45 -7.83 7.32
CA SER A 265 -6.35 -8.80 7.17
C SER A 265 -6.61 -9.71 5.96
N THR A 266 -7.84 -10.22 5.82
CA THR A 266 -8.25 -11.06 4.68
C THR A 266 -8.17 -10.29 3.36
N PHE A 267 -8.65 -9.04 3.34
CA PHE A 267 -8.65 -8.20 2.14
C PHE A 267 -7.23 -7.80 1.72
N THR A 268 -6.32 -7.58 2.69
CA THR A 268 -4.89 -7.37 2.43
C THR A 268 -4.27 -8.57 1.71
N ILE A 269 -4.54 -9.79 2.19
CA ILE A 269 -4.07 -11.02 1.53
C ILE A 269 -4.62 -11.13 0.11
N LEU A 270 -5.93 -10.94 -0.07
CA LEU A 270 -6.57 -10.99 -1.39
C LEU A 270 -6.02 -9.93 -2.34
N HIS A 271 -5.71 -8.72 -1.85
CA HIS A 271 -5.12 -7.65 -2.64
C HIS A 271 -3.71 -7.99 -3.13
N VAL A 272 -2.87 -8.57 -2.27
CA VAL A 272 -1.53 -9.03 -2.66
C VAL A 272 -1.59 -10.18 -3.67
N VAL A 273 -2.49 -11.14 -3.47
CA VAL A 273 -2.72 -12.24 -4.41
C VAL A 273 -3.22 -11.69 -5.76
N PHE A 274 -4.17 -10.77 -5.74
CA PHE A 274 -4.68 -10.11 -6.94
C PHE A 274 -3.59 -9.36 -7.69
N GLY A 275 -2.76 -8.59 -6.97
CA GLY A 275 -1.59 -7.93 -7.56
C GLY A 275 -0.63 -8.93 -8.20
N THR A 276 -0.31 -10.02 -7.48
CA THR A 276 0.60 -11.06 -7.97
C THR A 276 0.09 -11.65 -9.28
N LEU A 277 -1.21 -11.94 -9.37
CA LEU A 277 -1.86 -12.43 -10.59
C LEU A 277 -1.78 -11.39 -11.72
N VAL A 278 -2.18 -10.14 -11.46
CA VAL A 278 -2.20 -9.07 -12.47
C VAL A 278 -0.80 -8.82 -13.06
N PHE A 279 0.20 -8.67 -12.20
CA PHE A 279 1.55 -8.34 -12.62
C PHE A 279 2.33 -9.53 -13.20
N SER A 280 2.09 -10.77 -12.73
CA SER A 280 2.67 -11.96 -13.36
C SER A 280 2.07 -12.26 -14.74
N GLY A 281 0.81 -11.88 -14.98
CA GLY A 281 0.18 -11.96 -16.29
C GLY A 281 0.62 -10.89 -17.28
N THR A 282 1.55 -9.99 -16.92
CA THR A 282 1.92 -8.86 -17.77
C THR A 282 2.82 -9.29 -18.94
N LEU A 283 2.38 -9.08 -20.18
CA LEU A 283 3.08 -9.41 -21.42
C LEU A 283 3.79 -8.19 -22.00
N PHE A 284 4.75 -8.45 -22.90
CA PHE A 284 5.52 -7.46 -23.67
C PHE A 284 6.39 -6.50 -22.83
N VAL A 285 6.77 -6.92 -21.62
CA VAL A 285 7.71 -6.21 -20.75
C VAL A 285 9.03 -6.96 -20.70
N GLY A 286 10.13 -6.25 -20.94
CA GLY A 286 11.48 -6.80 -20.80
C GLY A 286 11.94 -6.81 -19.35
N THR A 287 12.93 -7.65 -19.04
CA THR A 287 13.46 -7.79 -17.66
C THR A 287 14.06 -6.46 -17.15
N LYS A 288 14.67 -5.65 -18.04
CA LYS A 288 15.23 -4.34 -17.68
C LYS A 288 14.13 -3.37 -17.25
N GLU A 289 13.02 -3.35 -17.98
CA GLU A 289 11.88 -2.50 -17.64
C GLU A 289 11.13 -3.00 -16.42
N ALA A 290 10.99 -4.32 -16.24
CA ALA A 290 10.44 -4.87 -15.02
C ALA A 290 11.23 -4.39 -13.78
N LEU A 291 12.58 -4.42 -13.82
CA LEU A 291 13.41 -3.85 -12.75
C LEU A 291 13.13 -2.35 -12.54
N GLY A 292 12.98 -1.58 -13.62
CA GLY A 292 12.63 -0.16 -13.54
C GLY A 292 11.24 0.08 -12.92
N ILE A 293 10.24 -0.70 -13.32
CA ILE A 293 8.87 -0.62 -12.79
C ILE A 293 8.88 -0.95 -11.29
N VAL A 294 9.46 -2.10 -10.91
CA VAL A 294 9.56 -2.55 -9.51
C VAL A 294 10.35 -1.56 -8.67
N GLY A 295 11.50 -1.09 -9.18
CA GLY A 295 12.34 -0.11 -8.49
C GLY A 295 11.60 1.21 -8.21
N ARG A 296 10.76 1.68 -9.14
CA ARG A 296 9.92 2.87 -8.93
C ARG A 296 8.84 2.67 -7.87
N TYR A 297 8.23 1.48 -7.79
CA TYR A 297 7.31 1.15 -6.70
C TYR A 297 8.02 1.11 -5.36
N ILE A 298 9.16 0.42 -5.27
CA ILE A 298 9.97 0.33 -4.05
C ILE A 298 10.42 1.71 -3.60
N ALA A 299 10.89 2.57 -4.51
CA ALA A 299 11.31 3.93 -4.17
C ALA A 299 10.16 4.77 -3.60
N GLY A 300 8.96 4.68 -4.18
CA GLY A 300 7.78 5.37 -3.66
C GLY A 300 7.43 4.93 -2.24
N VAL A 301 7.39 3.61 -2.02
CA VAL A 301 7.11 3.02 -0.69
C VAL A 301 8.19 3.41 0.33
N ALA A 302 9.47 3.32 -0.03
CA ALA A 302 10.59 3.64 0.86
C ALA A 302 10.57 5.11 1.29
N VAL A 303 10.29 6.03 0.36
CA VAL A 303 10.15 7.46 0.68
C VAL A 303 8.97 7.69 1.63
N CYS A 304 7.83 7.06 1.38
CA CYS A 304 6.67 7.19 2.25
C CYS A 304 6.92 6.58 3.64
N ARG A 305 7.67 5.48 3.71
CA ARG A 305 8.11 4.86 4.96
C ARG A 305 8.97 5.80 5.77
N ILE A 306 9.91 6.52 5.14
CA ILE A 306 10.76 7.51 5.83
C ILE A 306 9.90 8.61 6.45
N ILE A 307 8.94 9.17 5.69
CA ILE A 307 8.04 10.22 6.18
C ILE A 307 7.15 9.71 7.31
N LEU A 308 6.58 8.52 7.16
CA LEU A 308 5.75 7.90 8.21
C LEU A 308 6.56 7.68 9.49
N MET A 309 7.77 7.14 9.39
CA MET A 309 8.64 6.92 10.56
C MET A 309 9.04 8.25 11.22
N TYR A 310 9.28 9.30 10.43
CA TYR A 310 9.55 10.65 10.94
C TYR A 310 8.37 11.20 11.76
N GLU A 311 7.14 11.08 11.25
CA GLU A 311 5.94 11.53 11.94
C GLU A 311 5.62 10.72 13.19
N LEU A 312 5.73 9.40 13.09
CA LEU A 312 5.53 8.52 14.24
C LEU A 312 6.57 8.81 15.32
N ALA A 313 7.83 9.08 14.96
CA ALA A 313 8.87 9.46 15.92
C ALA A 313 8.53 10.78 16.63
N GLY A 314 8.04 11.79 15.91
CA GLY A 314 7.52 13.02 16.52
C GLY A 314 6.33 12.80 17.46
N LEU A 315 5.44 11.86 17.13
CA LEU A 315 4.34 11.47 18.03
C LEU A 315 4.81 10.82 19.32
N ARG A 316 5.96 10.13 19.30
CA ARG A 316 6.53 9.52 20.52
C ARG A 316 6.96 10.58 21.51
N GLU A 317 7.67 11.59 21.04
CA GLU A 317 8.16 12.70 21.89
C GLU A 317 7.02 13.58 22.42
N SER A 318 5.93 13.68 21.65
CA SER A 318 4.77 14.50 22.00
C SER A 318 3.74 13.80 22.89
N CYS A 319 3.94 12.52 23.20
CA CYS A 319 3.01 11.72 23.99
C CYS A 319 3.18 12.00 25.48
N VAL A 320 2.17 12.65 26.09
CA VAL A 320 2.25 13.09 27.49
C VAL A 320 1.60 12.09 28.45
N SER A 321 0.58 11.36 28.00
CA SER A 321 -0.14 10.40 28.83
C SER A 321 -0.74 9.25 28.03
N ILE A 322 -0.68 8.05 28.60
CA ILE A 322 -1.35 6.84 28.10
C ILE A 322 -2.29 6.36 29.21
N ASP A 323 -3.57 6.19 28.90
CA ASP A 323 -4.61 5.75 29.85
C ASP A 323 -4.71 6.60 31.11
N GLY A 324 -4.44 7.90 30.97
CA GLY A 324 -4.43 8.85 32.09
C GLY A 324 -3.18 8.80 32.96
N VAL A 325 -2.27 7.84 32.72
CA VAL A 325 -0.95 7.80 33.37
C VAL A 325 -0.01 8.76 32.66
N LYS A 326 0.54 9.73 33.39
CA LYS A 326 1.54 10.66 32.85
C LYS A 326 2.87 9.94 32.65
N ILE A 327 3.39 10.02 31.44
CA ILE A 327 4.75 9.54 31.14
C ILE A 327 5.68 10.71 31.45
N LYS A 328 6.24 10.72 32.66
CA LYS A 328 7.25 11.74 33.03
C LYS A 328 8.53 11.48 32.23
N PRO A 329 9.13 12.49 31.58
CA PRO A 329 10.51 12.37 31.12
C PRO A 329 11.42 12.24 32.35
N GLU A 330 12.19 11.16 32.41
CA GLU A 330 13.03 10.74 33.54
C GLU A 330 14.35 11.56 33.63
N ASP A 331 14.31 12.86 33.31
CA ASP A 331 15.49 13.74 33.33
C ASP A 331 15.27 14.93 34.28
N SER A 332 15.17 14.66 35.58
CA SER A 332 15.41 15.66 36.62
C SER A 332 15.63 15.01 38.00
N ASP A 333 16.56 14.06 38.11
CA ASP A 333 17.05 13.58 39.41
C ASP A 333 18.58 13.42 39.41
N HIS A 334 19.27 14.54 39.18
CA HIS A 334 20.64 14.72 39.63
C HIS A 334 20.86 16.16 40.11
N SER A 335 20.21 16.51 41.22
CA SER A 335 20.69 17.55 42.14
C SER A 335 19.93 17.47 43.46
N GLY A 336 20.60 16.99 44.52
CA GLY A 336 20.08 17.11 45.89
C GLY A 336 20.28 15.88 46.77
N ALA A 337 21.52 15.41 46.91
CA ALA A 337 21.90 14.78 48.17
C ALA A 337 22.01 15.90 49.21
N GLU A 338 21.15 15.90 50.23
CA GLU A 338 21.52 15.97 51.65
C GLU A 338 20.30 16.26 52.54
N GLU A 339 20.28 15.54 53.66
CA GLU A 339 19.72 15.94 54.95
C GLU A 339 18.20 15.77 55.21
N SER A 340 17.86 14.66 55.88
CA SER A 340 17.26 14.75 57.23
C SER A 340 17.06 13.35 57.83
N GLN A 341 18.06 12.90 58.60
CA GLN A 341 17.86 11.94 59.69
C GLN A 341 17.21 12.67 60.88
N ARG A 342 15.99 12.26 61.25
CA ARG A 342 15.38 12.35 62.60
C ARG A 342 14.05 11.59 62.48
N GLY A 343 13.83 10.43 63.07
CA GLY A 343 14.06 10.03 64.45
C GLY A 343 12.67 9.75 65.04
N GLY A 344 12.38 8.48 65.37
CA GLY A 344 11.09 8.08 65.95
C GLY A 344 10.88 6.57 65.93
N SER A 345 11.42 5.90 66.95
CA SER A 345 11.22 4.50 67.30
C SER A 345 9.89 4.27 68.03
N GLU A 346 9.20 3.17 67.72
CA GLU A 346 8.59 2.16 68.62
C GLU A 346 7.55 1.35 67.80
N LEU A 347 7.83 0.08 67.50
CA LEU A 347 7.44 -1.13 68.26
C LEU A 347 5.91 -1.36 68.28
N GLU A 348 5.42 -2.22 67.37
CA GLU A 348 4.42 -3.22 67.74
C GLU A 348 4.44 -4.43 66.81
N ASP A 349 4.30 -5.59 67.46
CA ASP A 349 4.43 -6.98 67.04
C ASP A 349 3.16 -7.48 66.33
N GLY A 350 3.28 -8.46 65.42
CA GLY A 350 2.10 -8.96 64.68
C GLY A 350 2.35 -9.98 63.58
N ARG A 351 2.68 -11.21 63.98
CA ARG A 351 2.57 -12.48 63.24
C ARG A 351 1.74 -12.50 61.93
N GLY A 352 2.36 -13.06 60.89
CA GLY A 352 1.86 -14.28 60.26
C GLY A 352 1.42 -14.21 58.80
N GLY A 353 1.98 -15.09 57.96
CA GLY A 353 1.21 -15.75 56.91
C GLY A 353 1.77 -15.74 55.48
N LYS A 354 2.47 -16.84 55.16
CA LYS A 354 2.45 -17.61 53.88
C LYS A 354 2.83 -16.92 52.56
N GLY A 355 3.90 -17.45 51.97
CA GLY A 355 4.32 -17.21 50.59
C GLY A 355 3.41 -17.84 49.52
N PRO A 356 3.71 -17.58 48.23
CA PRO A 356 2.78 -17.75 47.13
C PRO A 356 2.82 -19.17 46.54
N THR A 357 1.63 -19.71 46.29
CA THR A 357 1.42 -20.95 45.51
C THR A 357 1.43 -20.64 44.02
N VAL A 358 2.46 -21.16 43.35
CA VAL A 358 2.54 -21.33 41.90
C VAL A 358 1.49 -22.35 41.46
N LYS A 359 0.68 -22.04 40.44
CA LYS A 359 -0.12 -23.04 39.71
C LYS A 359 0.35 -23.11 38.26
N GLU A 360 1.06 -24.20 38.01
CA GLU A 360 1.27 -24.87 36.73
C GLU A 360 -0.08 -25.12 36.02
N PHE A 361 -0.14 -24.85 34.72
CA PHE A 361 -1.22 -25.33 33.86
C PHE A 361 -0.62 -26.33 32.86
N SER A 362 -0.90 -27.60 33.11
CA SER A 362 -0.58 -28.72 32.22
C SER A 362 -1.52 -28.76 31.02
N ARG A 363 -0.96 -29.24 29.91
CA ARG A 363 -1.63 -29.64 28.68
C ARG A 363 -2.60 -30.80 28.94
N ASP A 364 -3.69 -30.80 28.17
CA ASP A 364 -4.15 -31.95 27.39
C ASP A 364 -4.69 -31.44 26.06
#